data_AF-A0A4Y9N6V1-F1
#
_entry.id   AF-A0A4Y9N6V1-F1
#
_cell.length_a   1.000
_cell.length_b   1.000
_cell.length_c   1.000
_cell.angle_alpha   90.00
_cell.angle_beta   90.00
_cell.angle_gamma   90.00
#
_symmetry.space_group_name_H-M   'P 1'
#
loop_
_entity.id
_entity.type
_entity.pdbx_description
1 polymer ?
#
loop_
_entity_poly.entity_id
_entity_poly.type
_entity_poly.pdbx_seq_one_letter_code
_entity_poly.pdbx_strand_id
1 'polypeptide(L)'
;DGRAPGLARVQDLGVEAITFPASATSEDIAMLLADEKGATLIVAVGTHATLVEFLDKGRGGMASTFLTRLRLGGKLVDAKGVSRLYRSRISTTALAILVLAAFLAIGSTIAVSAVGRVYLDLLLDQWNSFMFWLENLFS
;
A
#
# COMPACT_ATOMS: atom_id res chain seq x y z
N ASP A 1 36.58 9.97 -7.97
CA ASP A 1 37.62 9.15 -8.64
C ASP A 1 37.04 7.94 -9.38
N GLY A 2 35.71 7.77 -9.46
CA GLY A 2 35.08 6.69 -10.24
C GLY A 2 35.20 5.30 -9.61
N ARG A 3 35.73 5.21 -8.38
CA ARG A 3 35.82 3.93 -7.66
C ARG A 3 34.42 3.43 -7.29
N ALA A 4 34.14 2.18 -7.64
CA ALA A 4 32.88 1.50 -7.34
C ALA A 4 33.14 0.26 -6.47
N PRO A 5 33.25 0.40 -5.13
CA PRO A 5 33.56 -0.71 -4.24
C PRO A 5 32.48 -1.82 -4.27
N GLY A 6 31.24 -1.48 -4.65
CA GLY A 6 30.16 -2.45 -4.84
C GLY A 6 30.20 -3.22 -6.16
N LEU A 7 31.09 -2.87 -7.10
CA LEU A 7 31.08 -3.47 -8.45
C LEU A 7 31.28 -4.99 -8.42
N ALA A 8 32.24 -5.48 -7.63
CA ALA A 8 32.48 -6.91 -7.48
C ALA A 8 31.22 -7.66 -7.00
N ARG A 9 30.53 -7.11 -5.98
CA ARG A 9 29.28 -7.69 -5.47
C ARG A 9 28.18 -7.74 -6.53
N VAL A 10 28.06 -6.70 -7.35
CA VAL A 10 27.03 -6.62 -8.39
C VAL A 10 27.33 -7.63 -9.51
N GLN A 11 28.61 -7.79 -9.86
CA GLN A 11 29.08 -8.80 -10.83
C GLN A 11 28.88 -10.23 -10.31
N ASP A 12 29.17 -10.50 -9.03
CA ASP A 12 28.92 -11.81 -8.39
C ASP A 12 27.44 -12.20 -8.40
N LEU A 13 26.54 -11.20 -8.41
CA LEU A 13 25.09 -11.38 -8.53
C LEU A 13 24.61 -11.53 -9.99
N GLY A 14 25.52 -11.52 -10.97
CA GLY A 14 25.20 -11.63 -12.39
C GLY A 14 24.53 -10.37 -12.99
N VAL A 15 24.68 -9.22 -12.33
CA VAL A 15 24.09 -7.96 -12.80
C VAL A 15 25.13 -7.16 -13.56
N GLU A 16 24.82 -6.77 -14.79
CA GLU A 16 25.66 -5.84 -15.55
C GLU A 16 25.62 -4.45 -14.93
N ALA A 17 26.79 -3.85 -14.73
CA ALA A 17 26.94 -2.54 -14.12
C ALA A 17 27.91 -1.66 -14.90
N ILE A 18 27.52 -0.42 -15.12
CA ILE A 18 28.35 0.61 -15.75
C ILE A 18 28.81 1.57 -14.66
N THR A 19 30.12 1.70 -14.48
CA THR A 19 30.69 2.70 -13.57
C THR A 19 30.76 4.05 -14.25
N PHE A 20 30.33 5.10 -13.57
CA PHE A 20 30.54 6.47 -14.04
C PHE A 20 31.03 7.38 -12.90
N PRO A 21 31.94 8.31 -13.19
CA PRO A 21 32.41 9.27 -12.22
C PRO A 21 31.37 10.37 -11.99
N ALA A 22 31.11 10.71 -10.72
CA ALA A 22 30.33 11.89 -10.37
C ALA A 22 30.85 12.55 -9.09
N SER A 23 30.42 13.80 -8.89
CA SER A 23 30.84 14.64 -7.75
C SER A 23 30.03 14.43 -6.48
N ALA A 24 28.98 13.60 -6.52
CA ALA A 24 28.11 13.29 -5.40
C ALA A 24 28.40 11.89 -4.83
N THR A 25 27.80 11.55 -3.69
CA THR A 25 27.94 10.20 -3.12
C THR A 25 27.23 9.16 -3.99
N SER A 26 27.62 7.89 -3.86
CA SER A 26 26.95 6.79 -4.59
C SER A 26 25.45 6.72 -4.29
N GLU A 27 25.03 7.09 -3.09
CA GLU A 27 23.64 7.12 -2.65
C GLU A 27 22.87 8.25 -3.34
N ASP A 28 23.45 9.45 -3.40
CA ASP A 28 22.85 10.60 -4.08
C ASP A 28 22.61 10.30 -5.55
N ILE A 29 23.63 9.74 -6.21
CA ILE A 29 23.55 9.35 -7.62
C ILE A 29 22.46 8.30 -7.84
N ALA A 30 22.38 7.29 -6.97
CA ALA A 30 21.35 6.26 -7.08
C ALA A 30 19.94 6.85 -6.93
N MET A 31 19.74 7.76 -5.98
CA MET A 31 18.46 8.43 -5.79
C MET A 31 18.11 9.35 -6.98
N LEU A 32 19.07 10.09 -7.52
CA LEU A 32 18.86 10.94 -8.71
C LEU A 32 18.55 10.11 -9.95
N LEU A 33 19.25 8.99 -10.15
CA LEU A 33 18.98 8.07 -11.26
C LEU A 33 17.58 7.47 -11.16
N ALA A 34 17.13 7.11 -9.94
CA ALA A 34 15.77 6.61 -9.73
C ALA A 34 14.71 7.68 -10.04
N ASP A 35 14.93 8.93 -9.62
CA ASP A 35 14.03 10.05 -9.95
C ASP A 35 13.99 10.33 -11.44
N GLU A 36 15.14 10.30 -12.13
CA GLU A 36 15.23 10.49 -13.59
C GLU A 36 14.54 9.36 -14.37
N LYS A 37 14.49 8.14 -13.81
CA LYS A 37 13.70 7.02 -14.35
C LYS A 37 12.21 7.08 -14.01
N GLY A 38 11.74 8.14 -13.36
CA GLY A 38 10.33 8.37 -13.10
C GLY A 38 9.80 7.72 -11.83
N ALA A 39 10.66 7.42 -10.86
CA ALA A 39 10.21 6.92 -9.56
C ALA A 39 9.23 7.92 -8.90
N THR A 40 8.05 7.42 -8.54
CA THR A 40 7.02 8.20 -7.84
C THR A 40 7.23 8.22 -6.33
N LEU A 41 7.95 7.23 -5.81
CA LEU A 41 8.32 7.08 -4.40
C LEU A 41 9.70 6.43 -4.33
N ILE A 42 10.60 7.03 -3.54
CA ILE A 42 11.93 6.51 -3.24
C ILE A 42 12.00 6.26 -1.73
N VAL A 43 12.27 5.02 -1.34
CA VAL A 43 12.38 4.64 0.07
C VAL A 43 13.84 4.47 0.45
N ALA A 44 14.34 5.31 1.35
CA ALA A 44 15.67 5.18 1.91
C ALA A 44 15.67 4.20 3.09
N VAL A 45 16.44 3.12 3.00
CA VAL A 45 16.58 2.08 4.04
C VAL A 45 18.02 2.04 4.53
N GLY A 46 18.23 2.11 5.85
CA GLY A 46 19.58 2.03 6.44
C GLY A 46 20.41 3.31 6.30
N THR A 47 19.84 4.40 5.83
CA THR A 47 20.53 5.70 5.75
C THR A 47 20.62 6.34 7.13
N HIS A 48 21.85 6.48 7.67
CA HIS A 48 22.13 7.24 8.87
C HIS A 48 22.35 8.71 8.51
N ALA A 49 21.28 9.50 8.56
CA ALA A 49 21.36 10.92 8.26
C ALA A 49 20.67 11.70 9.38
N THR A 50 21.28 11.70 10.56
CA THR A 50 20.93 12.70 11.57
C THR A 50 21.60 14.03 11.21
N LEU A 51 20.92 15.16 11.48
CA LEU A 51 21.48 16.50 11.27
C LEU A 51 22.78 16.70 12.08
N VAL A 52 22.89 16.01 13.22
CA VAL A 52 24.08 16.02 14.07
C VAL A 52 25.25 15.36 13.36
N GLU A 53 25.11 14.14 12.83
CA GLU A 53 26.17 13.50 12.00
C GLU A 53 26.54 14.33 10.77
N PHE A 54 25.61 15.17 10.30
CA PHE A 54 25.79 16.07 9.16
C PHE A 54 26.64 17.31 9.49
N LEU A 55 26.53 17.82 10.71
CA LEU A 55 27.28 18.99 11.18
C LEU A 55 28.61 18.61 11.83
N ASP A 56 28.70 17.41 12.40
CA ASP A 56 29.83 16.97 13.24
C ASP A 56 31.01 16.40 12.43
N LYS A 57 30.82 16.16 11.12
CA LYS A 57 31.86 15.63 10.22
C LYS A 57 32.05 16.52 9.00
N GLY A 58 33.18 17.23 8.93
CA GLY A 58 33.68 17.95 7.74
C GLY A 58 34.07 17.05 6.55
N ARG A 59 33.26 16.04 6.23
CA ARG A 59 33.50 15.11 5.10
C ARG A 59 32.88 15.66 3.83
N GLY A 60 33.71 15.80 2.78
CA GLY A 60 33.24 16.11 1.43
C GLY A 60 32.28 15.03 0.92
N GLY A 61 31.05 15.44 0.61
CA GLY A 61 29.94 14.55 0.21
C GLY A 61 28.62 14.87 0.90
N MET A 62 28.64 15.59 2.02
CA MET A 62 27.41 15.91 2.75
C MET A 62 26.55 16.95 2.01
N ALA A 63 27.17 17.99 1.43
CA ALA A 63 26.45 19.02 0.69
C ALA A 63 25.65 18.45 -0.50
N SER A 64 26.19 17.47 -1.23
CA SER A 64 25.47 16.83 -2.33
C SER A 64 24.27 16.03 -1.82
N THR A 65 24.38 15.39 -0.64
CA THR A 65 23.29 14.63 -0.04
C THR A 65 22.15 15.53 0.39
N PHE A 66 22.44 16.67 1.02
CA PHE A 66 21.40 17.62 1.38
C PHE A 66 20.69 18.20 0.14
N LEU A 67 21.45 18.63 -0.87
CA LEU A 67 20.88 19.13 -2.12
C LEU A 67 20.05 18.07 -2.86
N THR A 68 20.49 16.82 -2.86
CA THR A 68 19.77 15.70 -3.47
C THR A 68 18.45 15.46 -2.74
N ARG A 69 18.45 15.45 -1.40
CA ARG A 69 17.21 15.30 -0.62
C ARG A 69 16.24 16.47 -0.84
N LEU A 70 16.75 17.71 -0.98
CA LEU A 70 15.92 18.87 -1.34
C LEU A 70 15.33 18.73 -2.75
N ARG A 71 16.12 18.28 -3.73
CA ARG A 71 15.66 18.09 -5.11
C ARG A 71 14.56 17.02 -5.20
N LEU A 72 14.70 15.92 -4.47
CA LEU A 72 13.73 14.83 -4.46
C LEU A 72 12.46 15.17 -3.68
N GLY A 73 12.58 16.07 -2.69
CA GLY A 73 11.47 16.62 -1.93
C GLY A 73 10.57 15.53 -1.35
N GLY A 74 9.26 15.64 -1.58
CA GLY A 74 8.24 14.73 -1.05
C GLY A 74 8.26 13.31 -1.63
N LYS A 75 9.07 13.04 -2.67
CA LYS A 75 9.20 11.68 -3.24
C LYS A 75 10.10 10.78 -2.38
N LEU A 76 10.97 11.37 -1.57
CA LEU A 76 11.90 10.61 -0.73
C LEU A 76 11.32 10.38 0.67
N VAL A 77 11.18 9.13 1.06
CA VAL A 77 10.62 8.71 2.35
C VAL A 77 11.59 7.79 3.08
N ASP A 78 11.76 7.97 4.38
CA ASP A 78 12.53 7.03 5.22
C ASP A 78 11.74 5.73 5.43
N ALA A 79 12.41 4.59 5.44
CA ALA A 79 11.81 3.28 5.72
C ALA A 79 10.90 3.26 6.97
N LYS A 80 11.26 4.02 8.01
CA LYS A 80 10.45 4.16 9.24
C LYS A 80 9.14 4.93 9.00
N GLY A 81 9.12 5.82 8.00
CA GLY A 81 7.93 6.58 7.58
C GLY A 81 6.99 5.77 6.71
N VAL A 82 7.49 4.77 5.97
CA VAL A 82 6.67 3.94 5.06
C VAL A 82 5.55 3.22 5.79
N SER A 83 5.83 2.64 6.97
CA SER A 83 4.81 1.95 7.77
C SER A 83 3.70 2.88 8.28
N ARG A 84 3.99 4.19 8.43
CA ARG A 84 3.00 5.21 8.83
C ARG A 84 2.19 5.74 7.63
N LEU A 85 2.79 5.75 6.45
CA LEU A 85 2.17 6.18 5.20
C LEU A 85 1.32 5.07 4.56
N TYR A 86 1.66 3.81 4.82
CA TYR A 86 0.89 2.66 4.36
C TYR A 86 -0.35 2.45 5.22
N ARG A 87 -1.45 3.12 4.86
CA ARG A 87 -2.76 2.79 5.42
C ARG A 87 -3.28 1.53 4.72
N SER A 88 -3.53 0.47 5.50
CA SER A 88 -4.33 -0.67 5.04
C SER A 88 -5.70 -0.15 4.62
N ARG A 89 -5.94 -0.05 3.31
CA ARG A 89 -7.29 0.17 2.79
C ARG A 89 -7.93 -1.20 2.67
N ILE A 90 -8.88 -1.49 3.54
CA ILE A 90 -9.76 -2.64 3.35
C ILE A 90 -10.52 -2.40 2.04
N SER A 91 -10.39 -3.32 1.09
CA SER A 91 -11.10 -3.21 -0.19
C SER A 91 -12.61 -3.25 0.05
N THR A 92 -13.34 -2.27 -0.48
CA THR A 92 -14.81 -2.24 -0.42
C THR A 92 -15.40 -3.53 -1.00
N THR A 93 -14.77 -4.11 -2.02
CA THR A 93 -15.17 -5.39 -2.61
C THR A 93 -15.00 -6.54 -1.62
N ALA A 94 -13.91 -6.56 -0.85
CA ALA A 94 -13.70 -7.58 0.18
C ALA A 94 -14.79 -7.50 1.27
N LEU A 95 -15.17 -6.27 1.64
CA LEU A 95 -16.25 -6.04 2.60
C LEU A 95 -17.62 -6.46 2.04
N ALA A 96 -17.89 -6.19 0.76
CA ALA A 96 -19.11 -6.63 0.08
C ALA A 96 -19.21 -8.16 -0.02
N ILE A 97 -18.11 -8.84 -0.37
CA ILE A 97 -18.05 -10.31 -0.40
C ILE A 97 -18.28 -10.89 0.99
N LEU A 98 -17.70 -10.30 2.04
CA LEU A 98 -17.90 -10.72 3.42
C LEU A 98 -19.39 -10.62 3.82
N VAL A 99 -20.03 -9.50 3.51
CA VAL A 99 -21.47 -9.28 3.78
C VAL A 99 -22.32 -10.29 3.01
N LEU A 100 -22.01 -10.51 1.73
CA LEU A 100 -22.72 -11.49 0.91
C LEU A 100 -22.56 -12.92 1.44
N ALA A 101 -21.36 -13.29 1.88
CA ALA A 101 -21.10 -14.58 2.51
C ALA A 101 -21.90 -14.76 3.81
N ALA A 102 -22.03 -13.70 4.63
CA ALA A 102 -22.85 -13.72 5.83
C ALA A 102 -24.34 -13.95 5.50
N PHE A 103 -24.88 -13.26 4.48
CA PHE A 103 -26.26 -13.47 4.03
C PHE A 103 -26.48 -14.89 3.50
N LEU A 104 -25.55 -15.43 2.71
CA LEU A 104 -25.63 -16.81 2.22
C LEU A 104 -25.60 -17.82 3.36
N ALA A 105 -24.77 -17.62 4.38
CA ALA A 105 -24.71 -18.49 5.54
C ALA A 105 -26.03 -18.48 6.33
N ILE A 106 -26.62 -17.30 6.55
CA ILE A 106 -27.93 -17.16 7.20
C ILE A 106 -29.01 -17.84 6.36
N GLY A 107 -29.06 -17.54 5.06
CA GLY A 107 -30.03 -18.14 4.13
C GLY A 107 -29.93 -19.66 4.08
N SER A 108 -28.71 -20.20 4.01
CA SER A 108 -28.45 -21.64 4.05
C SER A 108 -28.92 -22.27 5.36
N THR A 109 -28.71 -21.59 6.49
CA THR A 109 -29.13 -22.09 7.81
C THR A 109 -30.65 -22.18 7.90
N ILE A 110 -31.36 -21.13 7.44
CA ILE A 110 -32.83 -21.11 7.41
C ILE A 110 -33.36 -22.23 6.50
N ALA A 111 -32.82 -22.35 5.28
CA ALA A 111 -33.27 -23.33 4.30
C ALA A 111 -33.11 -24.79 4.76
N VAL A 112 -32.05 -25.09 5.52
CA VAL A 112 -31.79 -26.45 6.03
C VAL A 112 -32.54 -26.72 7.34
N SER A 113 -32.84 -25.70 8.14
CA SER A 113 -33.55 -25.89 9.42
C SER A 113 -35.04 -26.23 9.22
N ALA A 114 -35.56 -27.22 9.97
CA ALA A 114 -36.98 -27.59 9.97
C ALA A 114 -37.91 -26.43 10.40
N VAL A 115 -37.36 -25.46 11.12
CA VAL A 115 -38.04 -24.27 11.63
C VAL A 115 -38.18 -23.18 10.56
N GLY A 116 -37.25 -23.10 9.60
CA GLY A 116 -37.26 -22.10 8.53
C GLY A 116 -38.47 -22.19 7.60
N ARG A 117 -38.96 -23.40 7.33
CA ARG A 117 -40.19 -23.61 6.54
C ARG A 117 -41.42 -22.99 7.22
N VAL A 118 -41.59 -23.21 8.52
CA VAL A 118 -42.72 -22.65 9.30
C VAL A 118 -42.68 -21.12 9.33
N TYR A 119 -41.51 -20.50 9.48
CA TYR A 119 -41.39 -19.03 9.46
C TYR A 119 -41.58 -18.43 8.06
N LEU A 120 -41.13 -19.11 7.01
CA LEU A 120 -41.34 -18.66 5.62
C LEU A 120 -42.83 -18.74 5.24
N ASP A 121 -43.51 -19.82 5.63
CA ASP A 121 -44.95 -19.99 5.37
C ASP A 121 -45.76 -18.90 6.10
N LEU A 122 -45.43 -18.59 7.37
CA LEU A 122 -46.07 -17.50 8.12
C LEU A 122 -45.80 -16.11 7.51
N LEU A 123 -44.60 -15.84 7.01
CA LEU A 123 -44.28 -14.58 6.34
C LEU A 123 -45.03 -14.42 5.01
N LEU A 124 -45.14 -15.51 4.23
CA LEU A 124 -45.88 -15.52 2.97
C LEU A 124 -47.38 -15.33 3.23
N ASP A 125 -47.95 -15.99 4.23
CA ASP A 125 -49.36 -15.84 4.59
C ASP A 125 -49.67 -14.43 5.12
N GLN A 126 -48.75 -13.83 5.90
CA GLN A 126 -48.91 -12.46 6.38
C GLN A 126 -48.79 -11.44 5.25
N TRP A 127 -47.87 -11.67 4.30
CA TRP A 127 -47.69 -10.84 3.10
C TRP A 127 -48.92 -10.91 2.19
N ASN A 128 -49.42 -12.12 1.92
CA ASN A 128 -50.62 -12.31 1.12
C ASN A 128 -51.81 -11.62 1.79
N SER A 129 -51.99 -11.80 3.11
CA SER A 129 -53.05 -11.13 3.87
C SER A 129 -52.93 -9.60 3.83
N PHE A 130 -51.71 -9.06 3.84
CA PHE A 130 -51.46 -7.63 3.69
C PHE A 130 -51.79 -7.12 2.27
N MET A 131 -51.42 -7.87 1.23
CA MET A 131 -51.76 -7.54 -0.16
C MET A 131 -53.26 -7.62 -0.40
N PHE A 132 -53.95 -8.64 0.13
CA PHE A 132 -55.41 -8.73 0.07
C PHE A 132 -56.09 -7.57 0.82
N TRP A 133 -55.57 -7.16 1.98
CA TRP A 133 -56.06 -5.98 2.68
C TRP A 133 -55.88 -4.70 1.84
N LEU A 134 -54.73 -4.55 1.17
CA LEU A 134 -54.43 -3.43 0.26
C LEU A 134 -55.38 -3.41 -0.95
N GLU A 135 -55.57 -4.54 -1.61
CA GLU A 135 -56.48 -4.65 -2.77
C GLU A 135 -57.93 -4.32 -2.39
N ASN A 136 -58.39 -4.78 -1.22
CA ASN A 136 -59.73 -4.50 -0.72
C ASN A 136 -59.90 -3.06 -0.20
N LEU A 137 -58.82 -2.29 -0.07
CA LEU A 137 -58.85 -0.87 0.33
C LEU A 137 -58.90 0.07 -0.88
N PHE A 138 -58.54 -0.44 -2.06
CA PHE A 138 -58.54 0.30 -3.34
C PHE A 138 -59.65 -0.13 -4.31
N SER A 139 -60.54 -1.04 -3.90
CA SER A 139 -61.83 -1.35 -4.56
C SER A 139 -63.00 -0.79 -3.76
#